data_AF-A0A8B6DCM4-F1
#
_entry.id   AF-A0A8B6DCM4-F1
#
_cell.length_a   1.000
_cell.length_b   1.000
_cell.length_c   1.000
_cell.angle_alpha   90.00
_cell.angle_beta   90.00
_cell.angle_gamma   90.00
#
_symmetry.space_group_name_H-M   'P 1'
#
loop_
_entity.id
_entity.type
_entity.pdbx_description
1 polymer ?
#
loop_
_entity_poly.entity_id
_entity_poly.type
_entity_poly.pdbx_seq_one_letter_code
_entity_poly.pdbx_strand_id
1 'polypeptide(L)'
;MKKLEYLSGDFVSQLQSHYLNPELSDQVIKNMVFITKVTKHLPEDNEQRLSIPWLVRKMVREANHEVVSNTTTTFKRNSVFKWIAAISIDMGADMLGSVLHIFLPSIQRETVDSSPNTDPELKKLAIEVMDIIKQIVGIDKFTTVYAEVMKKRSIIKETRKRKQAVTAVTHPEVAARRKLKKNLSKREAKKRKIDEFRVSKKIKRKKLQK
;
A
#
# COMPACT_ATOMS: atom_id res chain seq x y z
N MET A 1 -23.74 17.41 5.36
CA MET A 1 -22.69 16.45 5.79
C MET A 1 -22.54 15.39 4.71
N LYS A 2 -21.32 15.10 4.23
CA LYS A 2 -21.07 14.14 3.14
C LYS A 2 -21.03 12.71 3.65
N LYS A 3 -22.20 12.05 3.73
CA LYS A 3 -22.38 10.71 4.29
C LYS A 3 -21.49 9.65 3.62
N LEU A 4 -21.33 9.72 2.30
CA LEU A 4 -20.49 8.79 1.56
C LEU A 4 -18.99 8.93 1.88
N GLU A 5 -18.51 10.15 2.18
CA GLU A 5 -17.11 10.37 2.59
C GLU A 5 -16.81 9.76 3.96
N TYR A 6 -17.72 9.96 4.93
CA TYR A 6 -17.60 9.35 6.25
C TYR A 6 -17.64 7.82 6.17
N LEU A 7 -18.63 7.28 5.47
CA LEU A 7 -18.77 5.83 5.33
C LEU A 7 -17.56 5.19 4.63
N SER A 8 -17.02 5.84 3.59
CA SER A 8 -15.75 5.41 2.96
C SER A 8 -14.59 5.44 3.95
N GLY A 9 -14.54 6.45 4.82
CA GLY A 9 -13.55 6.57 5.88
C GLY A 9 -13.63 5.42 6.88
N ASP A 10 -14.83 5.05 7.31
CA ASP A 10 -15.06 3.97 8.25
C ASP A 10 -14.63 2.62 7.66
N PHE A 11 -14.99 2.34 6.40
CA PHE A 11 -14.51 1.12 5.73
C PHE A 11 -12.99 1.07 5.58
N VAL A 12 -12.35 2.20 5.26
CA VAL A 12 -10.88 2.27 5.23
C VAL A 12 -10.28 2.03 6.62
N SER A 13 -10.90 2.52 7.70
CA SER A 13 -10.45 2.22 9.07
C SER A 13 -10.64 0.75 9.45
N GLN A 14 -11.65 0.05 8.92
CA GLN A 14 -11.81 -1.38 9.13
C GLN A 14 -10.63 -2.18 8.52
N LEU A 15 -10.09 -1.74 7.37
CA LEU A 15 -8.84 -2.30 6.83
C LEU A 15 -7.62 -2.05 7.73
N GLN A 16 -7.70 -1.12 8.68
CA GLN A 16 -6.64 -0.83 9.65
C GLN A 16 -6.79 -1.62 10.95
N SER A 17 -7.89 -2.35 11.12
CA SER A 17 -8.17 -3.13 12.33
C SER A 17 -7.13 -4.22 12.57
N HIS A 18 -6.80 -4.44 13.84
CA HIS A 18 -5.99 -5.57 14.29
C HIS A 18 -6.69 -6.93 14.08
N TYR A 19 -8.02 -6.91 13.89
CA TYR A 19 -8.85 -8.09 13.66
C TYR A 19 -9.21 -8.28 12.19
N LEU A 20 -8.45 -7.68 11.27
CA LEU A 20 -8.67 -7.87 9.85
C LEU A 20 -8.47 -9.33 9.46
N ASN A 21 -9.54 -9.98 9.00
CA ASN A 21 -9.55 -11.32 8.44
C ASN A 21 -9.99 -11.28 6.96
N PRO A 22 -9.83 -12.38 6.21
CA PRO A 22 -10.21 -12.43 4.79
C PRO A 22 -11.68 -12.07 4.54
N GLU A 23 -12.60 -12.52 5.39
CA GLU A 23 -14.04 -12.29 5.23
C GLU A 23 -14.40 -10.81 5.39
N LEU A 24 -13.88 -10.16 6.44
CA LEU A 24 -14.07 -8.74 6.69
C LEU A 24 -13.43 -7.91 5.58
N SER A 25 -12.22 -8.27 5.15
CA SER A 25 -11.54 -7.64 4.03
C SER A 25 -12.40 -7.69 2.76
N ASP A 26 -12.89 -8.88 2.39
CA ASP A 26 -13.71 -9.05 1.20
C ASP A 26 -15.02 -8.26 1.29
N GLN A 27 -15.65 -8.20 2.46
CA GLN A 27 -16.85 -7.38 2.66
C GLN A 27 -16.54 -5.88 2.53
N VAL A 28 -15.44 -5.41 3.11
CA VAL A 28 -14.99 -4.02 2.96
C VAL A 28 -14.72 -3.71 1.48
N ILE A 29 -14.07 -4.60 0.74
CA ILE A 29 -13.82 -4.40 -0.69
C ILE A 29 -15.13 -4.33 -1.47
N LYS A 30 -16.07 -5.25 -1.25
CA LYS A 30 -17.40 -5.21 -1.90
C LYS A 30 -18.13 -3.89 -1.62
N ASN A 31 -18.11 -3.42 -0.37
CA ASN A 31 -18.72 -2.16 0.03
C ASN A 31 -18.05 -0.96 -0.65
N MET A 32 -16.71 -0.97 -0.73
CA MET A 32 -15.95 0.10 -1.40
C MET A 32 -16.17 0.11 -2.92
N VAL A 33 -16.33 -1.06 -3.56
CA VAL A 33 -16.76 -1.15 -4.98
C VAL A 33 -18.16 -0.55 -5.12
N PHE A 34 -19.10 -0.92 -4.25
CA PHE A 34 -20.46 -0.40 -4.29
C PHE A 34 -20.52 1.13 -4.14
N ILE A 35 -19.80 1.70 -3.17
CA ILE A 35 -19.69 3.16 -3.01
C ILE A 35 -19.15 3.82 -4.29
N THR A 36 -18.16 3.22 -4.92
CA THR A 36 -17.57 3.74 -6.16
C THR A 36 -18.60 3.74 -7.29
N LYS A 37 -19.39 2.65 -7.42
CA LYS A 37 -20.49 2.55 -8.38
C LYS A 37 -21.56 3.61 -8.13
N VAL A 38 -22.05 3.72 -6.89
CA VAL A 38 -23.06 4.72 -6.51
C VAL A 38 -22.56 6.12 -6.85
N THR A 39 -21.31 6.43 -6.50
CA THR A 39 -20.68 7.72 -6.81
C THR A 39 -20.69 8.04 -8.29
N LYS A 40 -20.44 7.05 -9.15
CA LYS A 40 -20.45 7.23 -10.60
C LYS A 40 -21.85 7.55 -11.14
N HIS A 41 -22.89 6.99 -10.54
CA HIS A 41 -24.28 7.19 -10.94
C HIS A 41 -24.95 8.44 -10.35
N LEU A 42 -24.34 9.07 -9.34
CA LEU A 42 -24.86 10.31 -8.77
C LEU A 42 -24.62 11.49 -9.73
N PRO A 43 -25.55 12.46 -9.84
CA PRO A 43 -25.34 13.71 -10.57
C PRO A 43 -24.11 14.49 -10.11
N GLU A 44 -23.49 15.28 -10.99
CA GLU A 44 -22.25 16.02 -10.68
C GLU A 44 -22.42 17.06 -9.57
N ASP A 45 -23.59 17.67 -9.51
CA ASP A 45 -24.03 18.67 -8.53
C ASP A 45 -24.51 18.07 -7.20
N ASN A 46 -24.59 16.73 -7.10
CA ASN A 46 -25.06 16.09 -5.89
C ASN A 46 -24.04 16.27 -4.74
N GLU A 47 -24.46 16.89 -3.64
CA GLU A 47 -23.61 17.15 -2.47
C GLU A 47 -22.98 15.87 -1.87
N GLN A 48 -23.61 14.71 -2.07
CA GLN A 48 -23.12 13.43 -1.57
C GLN A 48 -22.11 12.77 -2.52
N ARG A 49 -21.96 13.26 -3.76
CA ARG A 49 -21.05 12.66 -4.75
C ARG A 49 -19.61 12.76 -4.29
N LEU A 50 -18.95 11.61 -4.24
CA LEU A 50 -17.55 11.49 -3.89
C LEU A 50 -16.63 11.89 -5.05
N SER A 51 -15.49 12.48 -4.71
CA SER A 51 -14.38 12.59 -5.64
C SER A 51 -13.71 11.23 -5.81
N ILE A 52 -13.82 10.64 -7.01
CA ILE A 52 -13.15 9.38 -7.35
C ILE A 52 -11.63 9.45 -7.10
N PRO A 53 -10.90 10.51 -7.54
CA PRO A 53 -9.48 10.65 -7.20
C PRO A 53 -9.18 10.69 -5.70
N TRP A 54 -10.08 11.24 -4.87
CA TRP A 54 -9.93 11.21 -3.41
C TRP A 54 -10.05 9.79 -2.86
N LEU A 55 -11.06 9.04 -3.30
CA LEU A 55 -11.31 7.66 -2.88
C LEU A 55 -10.15 6.75 -3.27
N VAL A 56 -9.68 6.89 -4.51
CA VAL A 56 -8.52 6.15 -5.03
C VAL A 56 -7.27 6.43 -4.20
N ARG A 57 -6.98 7.69 -3.87
CA ARG A 57 -5.84 8.04 -3.00
C ARG A 57 -5.95 7.41 -1.61
N LYS A 58 -7.15 7.34 -1.04
CA LYS A 58 -7.40 6.70 0.27
C LYS A 58 -7.10 5.21 0.23
N MET A 59 -7.61 4.48 -0.77
CA MET A 59 -7.36 3.04 -0.91
C MET A 59 -5.89 2.72 -1.20
N VAL A 60 -5.27 3.43 -2.15
CA VAL A 60 -3.85 3.23 -2.48
C VAL A 60 -2.94 3.55 -1.30
N ARG A 61 -3.31 4.50 -0.43
CA ARG A 61 -2.57 4.79 0.80
C ARG A 61 -2.49 3.56 1.70
N GLU A 62 -3.55 2.76 1.84
CA GLU A 62 -3.54 1.56 2.69
C GLU A 62 -2.57 0.49 2.16
N ALA A 63 -2.55 0.28 0.85
CA ALA A 63 -1.58 -0.61 0.21
C ALA A 63 -0.14 -0.12 0.42
N ASN A 64 0.11 1.19 0.31
CA ASN A 64 1.43 1.77 0.52
C ASN A 64 1.85 1.76 2.00
N HIS A 65 0.90 1.90 2.92
CA HIS A 65 1.17 1.87 4.34
C HIS A 65 1.63 0.47 4.78
N GLU A 66 0.98 -0.59 4.29
CA GLU A 66 1.36 -1.98 4.60
C GLU A 66 2.84 -2.25 4.26
N VAL A 67 3.33 -1.77 3.12
CA VAL A 67 4.74 -1.93 2.71
C VAL A 67 5.72 -1.32 3.72
N VAL A 68 5.33 -0.24 4.39
CA VAL A 68 6.18 0.45 5.37
C VAL A 68 6.00 -0.14 6.77
N SER A 69 4.78 -0.47 7.16
CA SER A 69 4.44 -0.88 8.52
C SER A 69 4.58 -2.38 8.77
N ASN A 70 4.33 -3.22 7.77
CA ASN A 70 4.26 -4.67 7.91
C ASN A 70 4.73 -5.38 6.64
N THR A 71 6.04 -5.61 6.52
CA THR A 71 6.64 -6.20 5.31
C THR A 71 6.35 -7.69 5.12
N THR A 72 5.79 -8.37 6.13
CA THR A 72 5.53 -9.82 6.10
C THR A 72 4.11 -10.16 5.66
N THR A 73 3.18 -9.21 5.74
CA THR A 73 1.79 -9.42 5.32
C THR A 73 1.49 -8.71 4.02
N THR A 74 0.64 -9.31 3.19
CA THR A 74 0.21 -8.79 1.88
C THR A 74 -1.29 -8.57 1.81
N PHE A 75 -2.00 -8.68 2.94
CA PHE A 75 -3.45 -8.64 3.01
C PHE A 75 -4.00 -7.34 2.42
N LYS A 76 -3.55 -6.17 2.90
CA LYS A 76 -4.11 -4.89 2.45
C LYS A 76 -3.81 -4.64 0.96
N ARG A 77 -2.59 -4.99 0.51
CA ARG A 77 -2.21 -4.89 -0.90
C ARG A 77 -3.10 -5.76 -1.79
N ASN A 78 -3.35 -7.01 -1.40
CA ASN A 78 -4.26 -7.90 -2.11
C ASN A 78 -5.68 -7.32 -2.19
N SER A 79 -6.24 -6.87 -1.07
CA SER A 79 -7.59 -6.29 -1.02
C SER A 79 -7.72 -5.05 -1.90
N VAL A 80 -6.74 -4.14 -1.83
CA VAL A 80 -6.73 -2.93 -2.66
C VAL A 80 -6.58 -3.28 -4.14
N PHE A 81 -5.76 -4.27 -4.52
CA PHE A 81 -5.61 -4.66 -5.92
C PHE A 81 -6.88 -5.32 -6.48
N LYS A 82 -7.54 -6.18 -5.69
CA LYS A 82 -8.88 -6.71 -6.05
C LYS A 82 -9.90 -5.58 -6.25
N TRP A 83 -9.88 -4.57 -5.37
CA TRP A 83 -10.73 -3.38 -5.52
C TRP A 83 -10.42 -2.61 -6.81
N ILE A 84 -9.13 -2.39 -7.12
CA ILE A 84 -8.70 -1.72 -8.35
C ILE A 84 -9.19 -2.49 -9.58
N ALA A 85 -9.07 -3.83 -9.58
CA ALA A 85 -9.55 -4.68 -10.67
C ALA A 85 -11.05 -4.45 -10.94
N ALA A 86 -11.86 -4.54 -9.87
CA ALA A 86 -13.31 -4.40 -9.95
C ALA A 86 -13.73 -3.02 -10.46
N ILE A 87 -13.17 -1.94 -9.91
CA ILE A 87 -13.56 -0.58 -10.31
C ILE A 87 -13.02 -0.20 -11.69
N SER A 88 -11.90 -0.80 -12.14
CA SER A 88 -11.34 -0.51 -13.48
C SER A 88 -12.35 -0.86 -14.57
N ILE A 89 -13.01 -2.02 -14.41
CA ILE A 89 -14.08 -2.48 -15.31
C ILE A 89 -15.25 -1.50 -15.32
N ASP A 90 -15.65 -0.99 -14.16
CA ASP A 90 -16.80 -0.08 -14.06
C ASP A 90 -16.49 1.36 -14.51
N MET A 91 -15.26 1.86 -14.37
CA MET A 91 -14.96 3.29 -14.59
C MET A 91 -14.89 3.69 -16.08
N GLY A 92 -14.56 2.78 -16.98
CA GLY A 92 -14.32 3.09 -18.40
C GLY A 92 -13.01 3.87 -18.64
N ALA A 93 -12.63 4.00 -19.91
CA ALA A 93 -11.29 4.46 -20.33
C ALA A 93 -10.92 5.88 -19.87
N ASP A 94 -11.86 6.81 -19.91
CA ASP A 94 -11.59 8.23 -19.60
C ASP A 94 -11.35 8.45 -18.11
N MET A 95 -12.30 8.01 -17.28
CA MET A 95 -12.22 8.15 -15.83
C MET A 95 -11.05 7.34 -15.27
N LEU A 96 -10.86 6.09 -15.72
CA LEU A 96 -9.72 5.28 -15.30
C LEU A 96 -8.39 5.92 -15.70
N GLY A 97 -8.32 6.47 -16.92
CA GLY A 97 -7.16 7.21 -17.40
C GLY A 97 -6.81 8.43 -16.53
N SER A 98 -7.81 9.14 -16.00
CA SER A 98 -7.58 10.31 -15.13
C SER A 98 -6.92 9.98 -13.79
N VAL A 99 -7.16 8.78 -13.25
CA VAL A 99 -6.62 8.31 -11.95
C VAL A 99 -5.46 7.33 -12.08
N LEU A 100 -5.07 6.98 -13.30
CA LEU A 100 -4.05 5.97 -13.60
C LEU A 100 -2.71 6.25 -12.89
N HIS A 101 -2.30 7.52 -12.85
CA HIS A 101 -1.10 7.99 -12.18
C HIS A 101 -1.09 7.73 -10.66
N ILE A 102 -2.25 7.43 -10.06
CA ILE A 102 -2.41 7.12 -8.64
C ILE A 102 -2.30 5.61 -8.38
N PHE A 103 -2.85 4.77 -9.26
CA PHE A 103 -2.80 3.30 -9.14
C PHE A 103 -1.43 2.71 -9.51
N LEU A 104 -0.88 3.14 -10.64
CA LEU A 104 0.31 2.52 -11.21
C LEU A 104 1.53 2.49 -10.27
N PRO A 105 1.83 3.52 -9.46
CA PRO A 105 2.97 3.46 -8.55
C PRO A 105 2.93 2.28 -7.58
N SER A 106 1.75 1.90 -7.08
CA SER A 106 1.61 0.75 -6.19
C SER A 106 1.67 -0.59 -6.93
N ILE A 107 1.03 -0.70 -8.09
CA ILE A 107 1.00 -1.94 -8.88
C ILE A 107 2.39 -2.25 -9.41
N GLN A 108 3.03 -1.27 -10.06
CA GLN A 108 4.36 -1.38 -10.64
C GLN A 108 5.43 -1.76 -9.61
N ARG A 109 5.27 -1.31 -8.36
CA ARG A 109 6.20 -1.71 -7.30
C ARG A 109 6.18 -3.22 -7.11
N GLU A 110 5.01 -3.84 -7.05
CA GLU A 110 4.89 -5.29 -6.81
C GLU A 110 5.26 -6.11 -8.05
N THR A 111 4.99 -5.61 -9.27
CA THR A 111 5.38 -6.33 -10.51
C THR A 111 6.89 -6.34 -10.74
N VAL A 112 7.57 -5.25 -10.42
CA VAL A 112 9.02 -5.10 -10.58
C VAL A 112 9.79 -5.65 -9.37
N ASP A 113 9.12 -5.87 -8.23
CA ASP A 113 9.80 -6.42 -7.06
C ASP A 113 10.36 -7.81 -7.40
N SER A 114 11.66 -7.94 -7.11
CA SER A 114 12.45 -9.16 -7.32
C SER A 114 13.12 -9.58 -6.01
N SER A 115 12.62 -9.05 -4.88
CA SER A 115 13.12 -9.44 -3.57
C SER A 115 12.73 -10.89 -3.26
N PRO A 116 13.58 -11.65 -2.56
CA PRO A 116 13.30 -13.06 -2.23
C PRO A 116 12.11 -13.24 -1.28
N ASN A 117 11.62 -12.17 -0.67
CA ASN A 117 10.45 -12.18 0.22
C ASN A 117 9.17 -11.72 -0.50
N THR A 118 9.20 -11.58 -1.83
CA THR A 118 8.03 -11.18 -2.59
C THR A 118 7.03 -12.33 -2.61
N ASP A 119 5.78 -12.03 -2.29
CA ASP A 119 4.68 -12.98 -2.38
C ASP A 119 4.33 -13.24 -3.86
N PRO A 120 4.48 -14.48 -4.36
CA PRO A 120 4.24 -14.80 -5.77
C PRO A 120 2.78 -14.58 -6.18
N GLU A 121 1.82 -14.83 -5.29
CA GLU A 121 0.40 -14.64 -5.58
C GLU A 121 0.05 -13.15 -5.69
N LEU A 122 0.63 -12.32 -4.81
CA LEU A 122 0.46 -10.87 -4.91
C LEU A 122 1.05 -10.32 -6.22
N LYS A 123 2.21 -10.84 -6.65
CA LYS A 123 2.84 -10.43 -7.91
C LYS A 123 1.98 -10.82 -9.11
N LYS A 124 1.44 -12.04 -9.10
CA LYS A 124 0.49 -12.51 -10.13
C LYS A 124 -0.73 -11.61 -10.20
N LEU A 125 -1.38 -11.33 -9.07
CA LEU A 125 -2.52 -10.42 -8.99
C LEU A 125 -2.17 -9.02 -9.53
N ALA A 126 -0.99 -8.48 -9.19
CA ALA A 126 -0.57 -7.18 -9.68
C ALA A 126 -0.41 -7.15 -11.22
N ILE A 127 0.09 -8.23 -11.82
CA ILE A 127 0.20 -8.37 -13.27
C ILE A 127 -1.19 -8.45 -13.90
N GLU A 128 -2.10 -9.27 -13.37
CA GLU A 128 -3.48 -9.38 -13.86
C GLU A 128 -4.22 -8.02 -13.82
N VAL A 129 -4.10 -7.28 -12.72
CA VAL A 129 -4.70 -5.94 -12.59
C VAL A 129 -4.09 -4.97 -13.60
N MET A 130 -2.78 -5.04 -13.83
CA MET A 130 -2.10 -4.21 -14.81
C MET A 130 -2.61 -4.48 -16.23
N ASP A 131 -2.84 -5.75 -16.58
CA ASP A 131 -3.39 -6.14 -17.88
C ASP A 131 -4.85 -5.71 -18.06
N ILE A 132 -5.69 -5.82 -17.03
CA ILE A 132 -7.07 -5.30 -17.03
C ILE A 132 -7.07 -3.78 -17.33
N ILE A 133 -6.24 -3.02 -16.63
CA ILE A 133 -6.14 -1.57 -16.82
C ILE A 133 -5.66 -1.25 -18.24
N LYS A 134 -4.66 -1.98 -18.74
CA LYS A 134 -4.11 -1.78 -20.09
C LYS A 134 -5.15 -2.05 -21.17
N GLN A 135 -5.98 -3.08 -21.02
CA GLN A 135 -7.07 -3.39 -21.95
C GLN A 135 -8.14 -2.29 -21.99
N ILE A 136 -8.49 -1.71 -20.84
CA ILE A 136 -9.56 -0.71 -20.75
C ILE A 136 -9.12 0.68 -21.22
N VAL A 137 -7.92 1.11 -20.82
CA VAL A 137 -7.42 2.48 -21.13
C VAL A 137 -6.78 2.55 -22.53
N GLY A 138 -6.40 1.41 -23.09
CA GLY A 138 -5.65 1.33 -24.34
C GLY A 138 -4.13 1.42 -24.14
N ILE A 139 -3.40 0.83 -25.08
CA ILE A 139 -1.96 0.61 -24.98
C ILE A 139 -1.17 1.92 -24.95
N ASP A 140 -1.53 2.90 -25.79
CA ASP A 140 -0.75 4.13 -25.95
C ASP A 140 -0.79 5.00 -24.69
N LYS A 141 -1.99 5.24 -24.18
CA LYS A 141 -2.22 6.01 -22.96
C LYS A 141 -1.64 5.30 -21.74
N PHE A 142 -1.80 3.98 -21.64
CA PHE A 142 -1.19 3.19 -20.58
C PHE A 142 0.35 3.30 -20.59
N THR A 143 0.97 3.09 -21.74
CA THR A 143 2.44 3.06 -21.89
C THR A 143 3.07 4.40 -21.53
N THR A 144 2.43 5.49 -21.96
CA THR A 144 2.85 6.87 -21.63
C THR A 144 2.88 7.09 -20.12
N VAL A 145 1.75 6.86 -19.44
CA VAL A 145 1.65 7.08 -17.98
C VAL A 145 2.54 6.09 -17.21
N TYR A 146 2.67 4.85 -17.68
CA TYR A 146 3.55 3.85 -17.07
C TYR A 146 5.02 4.28 -17.10
N ALA A 147 5.49 4.82 -18.23
CA ALA A 147 6.84 5.34 -18.39
C ALA A 147 7.09 6.57 -17.49
N GLU A 148 6.12 7.47 -17.39
CA GLU A 148 6.20 8.63 -16.49
C GLU A 148 6.32 8.22 -15.03
N VAL A 149 5.50 7.25 -14.59
CA VAL A 149 5.53 6.72 -13.23
C VAL A 149 6.86 6.02 -12.94
N MET A 150 7.38 5.22 -13.88
CA MET A 150 8.72 4.61 -13.80
C MET A 150 9.79 5.68 -13.58
N LYS A 151 9.81 6.69 -14.46
CA LYS A 151 10.80 7.77 -14.44
C LYS A 151 10.73 8.53 -13.11
N LYS A 152 9.54 8.92 -12.67
CA LYS A 152 9.32 9.61 -11.39
C LYS A 152 9.85 8.79 -10.21
N ARG A 153 9.61 7.48 -10.20
CA ARG A 153 10.10 6.57 -9.15
C ARG A 153 11.63 6.47 -9.14
N SER A 154 12.27 6.38 -10.32
CA SER A 154 13.74 6.37 -10.41
C SER A 154 14.34 7.68 -9.89
N ILE A 155 13.81 8.82 -10.31
CA ILE A 155 14.26 10.15 -9.88
C ILE A 155 14.13 10.30 -8.35
N ILE A 156 13.01 9.88 -7.76
CA ILE A 156 12.83 9.92 -6.29
C ILE A 156 13.88 9.05 -5.58
N LYS A 157 14.13 7.84 -6.10
CA LYS A 157 15.13 6.91 -5.56
C LYS A 157 16.54 7.49 -5.61
N GLU A 158 16.93 8.04 -6.75
CA GLU A 158 18.24 8.68 -6.98
C GLU A 158 18.41 9.94 -6.12
N THR A 159 17.39 10.80 -6.06
CA THR A 159 17.37 11.99 -5.22
C THR A 159 17.57 11.62 -3.75
N ARG A 160 16.93 10.54 -3.28
CA ARG A 160 17.10 10.04 -1.91
C ARG A 160 18.55 9.56 -1.66
N LYS A 161 19.15 8.83 -2.61
CA LYS A 161 20.55 8.40 -2.53
C LYS A 161 21.50 9.60 -2.48
N ARG A 162 21.31 10.59 -3.36
CA ARG A 162 22.12 11.81 -3.40
C ARG A 162 22.02 12.58 -2.08
N LYS A 163 20.80 12.79 -1.56
CA LYS A 163 20.60 13.44 -0.26
C LYS A 163 21.33 12.71 0.87
N GLN A 164 21.25 11.37 0.91
CA GLN A 164 21.96 10.58 1.92
C GLN A 164 23.48 10.71 1.81
N ALA A 165 24.04 10.70 0.61
CA ALA A 165 25.48 10.89 0.38
C ALA A 165 25.94 12.28 0.83
N VAL A 166 25.20 13.33 0.45
CA VAL A 166 25.49 14.71 0.88
C VAL A 166 25.39 14.85 2.40
N THR A 167 24.36 14.29 3.04
CA THR A 167 24.24 14.32 4.51
C THR A 167 25.40 13.58 5.20
N ALA A 168 25.89 12.48 4.62
CA ALA A 168 27.02 11.75 5.20
C ALA A 168 28.32 12.57 5.22
N VAL A 169 28.51 13.44 4.22
CA VAL A 169 29.68 14.33 4.13
C VAL A 169 29.49 15.60 4.99
N THR A 170 28.33 16.25 4.87
CA THR A 170 28.05 17.53 5.55
C THR A 170 27.74 17.39 7.04
N HIS A 171 27.15 16.27 7.45
CA HIS A 171 26.71 16.02 8.83
C HIS A 171 27.03 14.58 9.26
N PRO A 172 28.32 14.24 9.47
CA PRO A 172 28.77 12.88 9.73
C PRO A 172 28.16 12.30 11.02
N GLU A 173 27.96 13.12 12.06
CA GLU A 173 27.35 12.68 13.33
C GLU A 173 25.91 12.18 13.15
N VAL A 174 25.11 12.89 12.34
CA VAL A 174 23.71 12.51 12.07
C VAL A 174 23.66 11.19 11.30
N ALA A 175 24.57 11.02 10.32
CA ALA A 175 24.71 9.76 9.59
C ALA A 175 25.14 8.60 10.50
N ALA A 176 26.10 8.84 11.40
CA ALA A 176 26.56 7.86 12.39
C ALA A 176 25.44 7.46 13.37
N ARG A 177 24.71 8.43 13.93
CA ARG A 177 23.55 8.17 14.82
C ARG A 177 22.47 7.35 14.12
N ARG A 178 22.16 7.64 12.85
CA ARG A 178 21.22 6.85 12.04
C ARG A 178 21.71 5.41 11.83
N LYS A 179 23.00 5.22 11.56
CA LYS A 179 23.62 3.89 11.40
C LYS A 179 23.54 3.08 12.70
N LEU A 180 23.87 3.70 13.84
CA LEU A 180 23.74 3.09 15.17
C LEU A 180 22.30 2.66 15.46
N LYS A 181 21.32 3.55 15.26
CA LYS A 181 19.89 3.24 15.47
C LYS A 181 19.44 2.05 14.61
N LYS A 182 19.85 1.99 13.34
CA LYS A 182 19.54 0.87 12.44
C LYS A 182 20.15 -0.44 12.91
N ASN A 183 21.41 -0.42 13.37
CA ASN A 183 22.09 -1.60 13.89
C ASN A 183 21.44 -2.11 15.19
N LEU A 184 21.06 -1.21 16.09
CA LEU A 184 20.33 -1.55 17.31
C LEU A 184 18.99 -2.21 17.00
N SER A 185 18.20 -1.63 16.09
CA SER A 185 16.92 -2.20 15.66
C SER A 185 17.09 -3.59 15.02
N LYS A 186 18.11 -3.80 14.17
CA LYS A 186 18.43 -5.12 13.61
C LYS A 186 18.78 -6.14 14.70
N ARG A 187 19.55 -5.73 15.70
CA ARG A 187 19.92 -6.57 16.84
C ARG A 187 18.69 -6.99 17.64
N GLU A 188 17.78 -6.04 17.91
CA GLU A 188 16.52 -6.30 18.60
C GLU A 188 15.58 -7.22 17.81
N ALA A 189 15.45 -7.01 16.50
CA ALA A 189 14.66 -7.89 15.63
C ALA A 189 15.21 -9.32 15.62
N LYS A 190 16.53 -9.48 15.52
CA LYS A 190 17.18 -10.81 15.62
C LYS A 190 16.94 -11.45 16.98
N LYS A 191 17.00 -10.67 18.08
CA LYS A 191 16.70 -11.15 19.43
C LYS A 191 15.25 -11.62 19.57
N ARG A 192 14.27 -10.83 19.08
CA ARG A 192 12.84 -11.22 19.09
C ARG A 192 12.61 -12.52 18.33
N LYS A 193 13.17 -12.64 17.12
CA LYS A 193 13.09 -13.88 16.33
C LYS A 193 13.68 -15.08 17.07
N ILE A 194 14.85 -14.92 17.71
CA ILE A 194 15.45 -16.01 18.52
C ILE A 194 14.57 -16.37 19.73
N ASP A 195 14.00 -15.38 20.41
CA ASP A 195 13.13 -15.61 21.56
C ASP A 195 11.80 -16.27 21.16
N GLU A 196 11.26 -16.01 19.96
CA GLU A 196 10.08 -16.72 19.40
C GLU A 196 10.33 -18.22 19.20
N PHE A 197 11.55 -18.63 18.81
CA PHE A 197 11.91 -20.04 18.64
C PHE A 197 12.40 -20.72 19.94
N ARG A 198 12.50 -19.99 21.06
CA ARG A 198 12.86 -20.58 22.36
C ARG A 198 11.64 -21.23 23.00
N VAL A 199 11.55 -22.55 22.86
CA VAL A 199 10.50 -23.43 23.41
C VAL A 199 10.37 -23.34 24.95
N SER A 200 11.39 -22.85 25.67
CA SER A 200 11.37 -22.83 27.13
C SER A 200 12.02 -21.57 27.71
N LYS A 201 11.18 -20.68 28.26
CA LYS A 201 11.62 -19.76 29.30
C LYS A 201 10.79 -19.98 30.56
N LYS A 202 11.14 -21.03 31.31
CA LYS A 202 10.88 -21.04 32.76
C LYS A 202 11.71 -19.91 33.37
N ILE A 203 11.17 -18.70 33.39
CA ILE A 203 11.71 -17.63 34.22
C ILE A 203 11.42 -18.05 35.66
N LYS A 204 12.41 -18.62 36.35
CA LYS A 204 12.37 -18.73 37.81
C LYS A 204 12.29 -17.30 38.36
N ARG A 205 11.09 -16.86 38.74
CA ARG A 205 10.92 -15.65 39.57
C ARG A 205 11.77 -15.85 40.83
N LYS A 206 12.81 -15.04 41.03
CA LYS A 206 13.45 -14.93 42.35
C LYS A 206 12.34 -14.47 43.30
N LYS A 207 11.97 -15.32 44.27
CA LYS A 207 11.14 -14.89 45.39
C LYS A 207 11.85 -13.72 46.06
N LEU A 208 11.21 -12.56 46.11
CA LEU A 208 11.60 -11.50 47.04
C LEU A 208 11.57 -12.13 48.43
N GLN A 209 12.73 -12.19 49.09
CA GLN A 209 12.79 -12.49 50.51
C GLN A 209 12.07 -11.34 51.22
N LYS A 210 11.04 -11.71 51.99
CA LYS A 210 10.34 -10.81 52.91
C LYS A 210 11.30 -10.36 54.01
#